data_AF-A0A3B7MF48-F1
#
_entry.id   AF-A0A3B7MF48-F1
#
_cell.length_a   1.000
_cell.length_b   1.000
_cell.length_c   1.000
_cell.angle_alpha   90.00
_cell.angle_beta   90.00
_cell.angle_gamma   90.00
#
_symmetry.space_group_name_H-M   'P 1'
#
loop_
_entity.id
_entity.type
_entity.pdbx_description
1 polymer ?
#
loop_
_entity_poly.entity_id
_entity_poly.type
_entity_poly.pdbx_seq_one_letter_code
_entity_poly.pdbx_strand_id
1 'polypeptide(L)'
;MPLFLQNKHLPLIAITAVTVMAFTVVHSVQWDSKFVQADKNGKLTYTPDEKGNIIPDFSRVGYYQGDKAIPDLPVVVTISPSEDAARKIQAAINELAAKAADKNGFRGAILLKKGTYQIPATLQVSAGGIVLRGEGDTENGTKLVATAATQKPLIAFTGSGSPKPIGARIKITDNYVPVGSFSFTVSDAKGLQAGDAIILNRPGTDKWITDTKMNQIEGRNGTKQWQANEYNLEFERVITQIQGNKVFIDNPVVQALDAQYGGGEIYKYSFEGRIREIGVENLYLESVYTSDTAENHAWDAIAINKAEQGWVRNVTSRYFAYACVNLGDDARYITVKDSKCLDAKSVITGGRRYSFNNNGQCNLFMNCHATDGRHDYVTGSKTLGPNVFYNCTAKKTHADIGPHHRWAVGTLYDNITTDGEINVQDRGNYGSGHGWAGVTQVLWNCTVKRAAVQSPWASGKNYNIGMKGDKYPGRFKDRPDGEWEGQNKEGLQPASLYMAQLKARQGK
;
A
#
# COMPACT_ATOMS: atom_id res chain seq x y z
N MET A 1 7.95 87.90 47.84
CA MET A 1 6.52 88.28 47.83
C MET A 1 5.73 87.13 47.20
N PRO A 2 4.48 86.87 47.62
CA PRO A 2 4.12 85.80 48.56
C PRO A 2 3.30 84.62 47.98
N LEU A 3 3.18 83.55 48.79
CA LEU A 3 2.06 82.58 48.98
C LEU A 3 1.51 81.78 47.77
N PHE A 4 0.98 80.55 47.82
CA PHE A 4 0.72 79.44 48.76
C PHE A 4 0.24 78.26 47.87
N LEU A 5 0.36 77.00 48.31
CA LEU A 5 -0.76 76.03 48.44
C LEU A 5 -0.24 74.60 48.66
N GLN A 6 -0.68 74.00 49.76
CA GLN A 6 -0.57 72.59 50.10
C GLN A 6 -1.50 71.75 49.21
N ASN A 7 -1.07 70.54 48.83
CA ASN A 7 -1.99 69.50 48.39
C ASN A 7 -1.69 68.17 49.10
N LYS A 8 -2.76 67.59 49.66
CA LYS A 8 -2.78 66.33 50.42
C LYS A 8 -2.83 65.15 49.44
N HIS A 9 -2.03 64.11 49.66
CA HIS A 9 -2.16 62.83 48.94
C HIS A 9 -2.69 61.73 49.88
N LEU A 10 -3.85 61.17 49.53
CA LEU A 10 -4.39 59.92 50.06
C LEU A 10 -3.54 58.73 49.57
N PRO A 11 -3.35 57.66 50.37
CA PRO A 11 -2.71 56.44 49.90
C PRO A 11 -3.70 55.58 49.08
N LEU A 12 -3.32 55.25 47.85
CA LEU A 12 -4.02 54.32 46.97
C LEU A 12 -3.62 52.88 47.35
N ILE A 13 -4.56 52.10 47.88
CA ILE A 13 -4.39 50.67 48.14
C ILE A 13 -4.52 49.93 46.80
N ALA A 14 -3.42 49.41 46.27
CA ALA A 14 -3.41 48.57 45.08
C ALA A 14 -3.81 47.13 45.45
N ILE A 15 -5.02 46.70 45.06
CA ILE A 15 -5.45 45.31 45.16
C ILE A 15 -4.89 44.57 43.93
N THR A 16 -3.89 43.72 44.15
CA THR A 16 -3.34 42.83 43.11
C THR A 16 -4.29 41.64 42.94
N ALA A 17 -5.08 41.63 41.86
CA ALA A 17 -5.90 40.48 41.50
C ALA A 17 -5.01 39.37 40.93
N VAL A 18 -4.87 38.26 41.66
CA VAL A 18 -4.20 37.04 41.18
C VAL A 18 -5.19 36.28 40.31
N THR A 19 -5.02 36.35 38.99
CA THR A 19 -5.80 35.57 38.03
C THR A 19 -5.27 34.13 38.00
N VAL A 20 -5.92 33.22 38.71
CA VAL A 20 -5.64 31.78 38.60
C VAL A 20 -6.21 31.28 37.27
N MET A 21 -5.35 31.09 36.26
CA MET A 21 -5.73 30.35 35.06
C MET A 21 -5.89 28.87 35.43
N ALA A 22 -7.14 28.42 35.58
CA ALA A 22 -7.46 27.01 35.66
C ALA A 22 -7.22 26.36 34.28
N PHE A 23 -6.12 25.62 34.13
CA PHE A 23 -5.93 24.74 32.99
C PHE A 23 -6.91 23.56 33.14
N THR A 24 -7.96 23.55 32.33
CA THR A 24 -8.78 22.36 32.14
C THR A 24 -7.94 21.31 31.41
N VAL A 25 -7.47 20.30 32.15
CA VAL A 25 -6.90 19.10 31.55
C VAL A 25 -8.03 18.38 30.83
N VAL A 26 -8.17 18.65 29.52
CA VAL A 26 -9.04 17.85 28.65
C VAL A 26 -8.42 16.46 28.60
N HIS A 27 -8.92 15.55 29.43
CA HIS A 27 -8.59 14.15 29.33
C HIS A 27 -9.16 13.65 28.02
N SER A 28 -8.29 13.40 27.02
CA SER A 28 -8.72 12.66 25.84
C SER A 28 -9.12 11.27 26.29
N VAL A 29 -10.38 10.90 26.08
CA VAL A 29 -10.86 9.55 26.37
C VAL A 29 -10.18 8.62 25.38
N GLN A 30 -9.19 7.88 25.86
CA GLN A 30 -8.56 6.80 25.09
C GLN A 30 -9.47 5.57 25.14
N TRP A 31 -9.53 4.84 24.03
CA TRP A 31 -10.25 3.57 23.97
C TRP A 31 -9.52 2.59 23.07
N ASP A 32 -9.57 1.31 23.43
CA ASP A 32 -9.01 0.22 22.64
C ASP A 32 -10.09 -0.48 21.83
N SER A 33 -9.72 -0.99 20.67
CA SER A 33 -10.62 -1.81 19.86
C SER A 33 -10.91 -3.15 20.55
N LYS A 34 -12.13 -3.66 20.43
CA LYS A 34 -12.45 -5.04 20.84
C LYS A 34 -11.67 -6.11 20.05
N PHE A 35 -11.17 -5.77 18.85
CA PHE A 35 -10.46 -6.70 17.96
C PHE A 35 -8.96 -6.75 18.23
N VAL A 36 -8.36 -5.61 18.57
CA VAL A 36 -6.92 -5.48 18.83
C VAL A 36 -6.71 -4.53 20.01
N GLN A 37 -6.05 -5.02 21.05
CA GLN A 37 -5.71 -4.24 22.24
C GLN A 37 -4.21 -4.21 22.42
N ALA A 38 -3.67 -3.06 22.81
CA ALA A 38 -2.26 -2.92 23.17
C ALA A 38 -2.12 -2.80 24.70
N ASP A 39 -1.27 -3.63 25.31
CA ASP A 39 -0.92 -3.43 26.71
C ASP A 39 0.09 -2.29 26.90
N LYS A 40 0.38 -1.94 28.16
CA LYS A 40 1.34 -0.87 28.51
C LYS A 40 2.75 -1.13 28.00
N ASN A 41 3.10 -2.38 27.69
CA ASN A 41 4.41 -2.78 27.18
C ASN A 41 4.43 -2.86 25.64
N GLY A 42 3.33 -2.50 24.96
CA GLY A 42 3.22 -2.56 23.51
C GLY A 42 2.93 -3.95 22.95
N LYS A 43 2.64 -4.95 23.80
CA LYS A 43 2.21 -6.26 23.34
C LYS A 43 0.77 -6.16 22.84
N LEU A 44 0.53 -6.70 21.64
CA LEU A 44 -0.79 -6.76 21.05
C LEU A 44 -1.51 -8.06 21.41
N THR A 45 -2.77 -7.94 21.79
CA THR A 45 -3.71 -9.06 21.98
C THR A 45 -4.80 -8.95 20.94
N TYR A 46 -5.09 -10.07 20.27
CA TYR A 46 -6.09 -10.18 19.22
C TYR A 46 -7.27 -11.00 19.70
N THR A 47 -8.48 -10.51 19.45
CA THR A 47 -9.71 -11.23 19.77
C THR A 47 -10.17 -12.01 18.53
N PRO A 48 -10.13 -13.35 18.55
CA PRO A 48 -10.63 -14.15 17.44
C PRO A 48 -12.16 -14.11 17.36
N ASP A 49 -12.69 -14.22 16.15
CA ASP A 49 -14.09 -14.57 15.94
C ASP A 49 -14.36 -16.06 16.21
N GLU A 50 -15.62 -16.49 16.06
CA GLU A 50 -16.07 -17.87 16.31
C GLU A 50 -15.33 -18.93 15.47
N LYS A 51 -14.71 -18.55 14.35
CA LYS A 51 -13.92 -19.43 13.49
C LYS A 51 -12.41 -19.28 13.68
N GLY A 52 -11.99 -18.46 14.65
CA GLY A 52 -10.59 -18.20 14.94
C GLY A 52 -9.97 -17.08 14.09
N ASN A 53 -10.74 -16.37 13.25
CA ASN A 53 -10.20 -15.28 12.45
C ASN A 53 -9.87 -14.07 13.32
N ILE A 54 -8.74 -13.45 13.06
CA ILE A 54 -8.34 -12.18 13.66
C ILE A 54 -8.04 -11.14 12.58
N ILE A 55 -7.96 -9.86 12.96
CA ILE A 55 -7.31 -8.85 12.11
C ILE A 55 -5.86 -9.29 11.86
N PRO A 56 -5.40 -9.43 10.60
CA PRO A 56 -4.05 -9.90 10.31
C PRO A 56 -2.95 -9.00 10.88
N ASP A 57 -1.77 -9.59 11.09
CA ASP A 57 -0.53 -8.82 11.25
C ASP A 57 -0.07 -8.26 9.89
N PHE A 58 -0.06 -6.93 9.76
CA PHE A 58 0.37 -6.23 8.55
C PHE A 58 1.81 -5.70 8.66
N SER A 59 2.55 -6.02 9.72
CA SER A 59 3.89 -5.44 9.97
C SER A 59 5.00 -5.96 9.06
N ARG A 60 4.77 -7.03 8.29
CA ARG A 60 5.78 -7.70 7.48
C ARG A 60 5.69 -7.35 5.99
N VAL A 61 5.58 -6.05 5.71
CA VAL A 61 5.49 -5.47 4.36
C VAL A 61 6.62 -4.49 4.10
N GLY A 62 6.84 -4.14 2.83
CA GLY A 62 7.87 -3.19 2.40
C GLY A 62 9.29 -3.76 2.44
N TYR A 63 10.27 -2.89 2.19
CA TYR A 63 11.69 -3.19 2.12
C TYR A 63 12.14 -3.95 3.38
N TYR A 64 12.59 -5.19 3.19
CA TYR A 64 12.96 -6.14 4.23
C TYR A 64 11.96 -6.18 5.40
N GLN A 65 10.67 -6.10 5.09
CA GLN A 65 9.60 -6.14 6.08
C GLN A 65 9.69 -5.02 7.15
N GLY A 66 10.48 -3.97 6.92
CA GLY A 66 10.78 -2.94 7.92
C GLY A 66 11.87 -3.31 8.93
N ASP A 67 12.55 -4.45 8.75
CA ASP A 67 13.63 -4.92 9.63
C ASP A 67 15.00 -4.35 9.25
N LYS A 68 15.13 -3.80 8.03
CA LYS A 68 16.31 -3.05 7.60
C LYS A 68 15.93 -1.64 7.24
N ALA A 69 16.78 -0.69 7.61
CA ALA A 69 16.71 0.66 7.07
C ALA A 69 17.02 0.63 5.57
N ILE A 70 16.36 1.52 4.81
CA ILE A 70 16.72 1.77 3.41
C ILE A 70 18.16 2.34 3.40
N PRO A 71 19.10 1.72 2.66
CA PRO A 71 20.50 2.10 2.72
C PRO A 71 20.82 3.34 1.88
N ASP A 72 21.81 4.11 2.32
CA ASP A 72 22.42 5.17 1.51
C ASP A 72 23.62 4.60 0.73
N LEU A 73 23.37 4.18 -0.51
CA LEU A 73 24.40 3.56 -1.34
C LEU A 73 25.48 4.55 -1.80
N PRO A 74 26.73 4.10 -1.98
CA PRO A 74 27.78 4.92 -2.59
C PRO A 74 27.40 5.32 -4.02
N VAL A 75 27.72 6.57 -4.37
CA VAL A 75 27.59 7.07 -5.75
C VAL A 75 28.75 6.52 -6.56
N VAL A 76 28.44 5.81 -7.64
CA VAL A 76 29.44 5.22 -8.54
C VAL A 76 29.50 5.94 -9.89
N VAL A 77 28.42 6.64 -10.26
CA VAL A 77 28.34 7.48 -11.46
C VAL A 77 27.63 8.77 -11.10
N THR A 78 28.17 9.90 -11.55
CA THR A 78 27.54 11.22 -11.44
C THR A 78 27.29 11.78 -12.83
N ILE A 79 26.07 12.25 -13.08
CA ILE A 79 25.64 12.84 -14.36
C ILE A 79 25.09 14.23 -14.08
N SER A 80 25.56 15.21 -14.84
CA SER A 80 25.02 16.57 -14.86
C SER A 80 24.03 16.74 -16.02
N PRO A 81 23.11 17.72 -15.93
CA PRO A 81 22.20 18.03 -17.04
C PRO A 81 22.97 18.36 -18.32
N SER A 82 22.51 17.82 -19.45
CA SER A 82 23.02 18.09 -20.79
C SER A 82 21.99 17.69 -21.84
N GLU A 83 22.15 18.14 -23.08
CA GLU A 83 21.24 17.80 -24.19
C GLU A 83 21.13 16.28 -24.41
N ASP A 84 22.20 15.54 -24.10
CA ASP A 84 22.28 14.10 -24.28
C ASP A 84 22.12 13.29 -22.98
N ALA A 85 21.65 13.92 -21.91
CA ALA A 85 21.66 13.32 -20.60
C ALA A 85 20.80 12.05 -20.52
N ALA A 86 19.67 11.94 -21.24
CA ALA A 86 18.88 10.71 -21.29
C ALA A 86 19.70 9.50 -21.76
N ARG A 87 20.52 9.68 -22.80
CA ARG A 87 21.40 8.62 -23.33
C ARG A 87 22.48 8.26 -22.30
N LYS A 88 23.07 9.26 -21.65
CA LYS A 88 24.09 9.06 -20.60
C LYS A 88 23.52 8.30 -19.40
N ILE A 89 22.31 8.64 -18.97
CA ILE A 89 21.63 7.95 -17.87
C ILE A 89 21.36 6.50 -18.23
N GLN A 90 20.79 6.23 -19.41
CA GLN A 90 20.55 4.85 -19.84
C GLN A 90 21.86 4.06 -20.02
N ALA A 91 22.92 4.69 -20.55
CA ALA A 91 24.23 4.06 -20.67
C ALA A 91 24.82 3.71 -19.30
N ALA A 92 24.71 4.61 -18.31
CA ALA A 92 25.15 4.33 -16.95
C ALA A 92 24.36 3.17 -16.31
N ILE A 93 23.04 3.13 -16.50
CA ILE A 93 22.22 2.00 -16.05
C ILE A 93 22.73 0.69 -16.66
N ASN A 94 22.96 0.67 -17.97
CA ASN A 94 23.43 -0.52 -18.69
C ASN A 94 24.84 -0.95 -18.23
N GLU A 95 25.74 0.01 -18.00
CA GLU A 95 27.09 -0.26 -17.52
C GLU A 95 27.07 -0.86 -16.10
N LEU A 96 26.26 -0.30 -15.20
CA LEU A 96 26.09 -0.88 -13.86
C LEU A 96 25.49 -2.28 -13.96
N ALA A 97 24.46 -2.47 -14.79
CA ALA A 97 23.80 -3.77 -14.96
C ALA A 97 24.77 -4.89 -15.39
N ALA A 98 25.82 -4.56 -16.14
CA ALA A 98 26.85 -5.49 -16.59
C ALA A 98 27.90 -5.86 -15.53
N LYS A 99 28.00 -5.11 -14.42
CA LYS A 99 28.97 -5.40 -13.34
C LYS A 99 28.54 -6.62 -12.53
N ALA A 100 29.38 -7.11 -11.62
CA ALA A 100 28.95 -8.00 -10.55
C ALA A 100 28.32 -7.18 -9.42
N ALA A 101 27.30 -7.71 -8.75
CA ALA A 101 26.75 -7.07 -7.56
C ALA A 101 27.68 -7.33 -6.38
N ASP A 102 27.68 -6.45 -5.39
CA ASP A 102 28.37 -6.68 -4.13
C ASP A 102 27.71 -7.81 -3.32
N LYS A 103 28.30 -8.14 -2.17
CA LYS A 103 27.79 -9.20 -1.27
C LYS A 103 26.36 -8.98 -0.76
N ASN A 104 25.86 -7.75 -0.84
CA ASN A 104 24.52 -7.37 -0.41
C ASN A 104 23.55 -7.25 -1.59
N GLY A 105 24.00 -7.48 -2.83
CA GLY A 105 23.19 -7.38 -4.03
C GLY A 105 23.19 -6.00 -4.70
N PHE A 106 24.04 -5.06 -4.26
CA PHE A 106 24.11 -3.71 -4.82
C PHE A 106 25.18 -3.54 -5.89
N ARG A 107 24.92 -2.60 -6.81
CA ARG A 107 25.83 -2.17 -7.89
C ARG A 107 26.26 -0.72 -7.73
N GLY A 108 25.44 0.06 -7.01
CA GLY A 108 25.71 1.45 -6.65
C GLY A 108 24.58 2.39 -7.06
N ALA A 109 24.74 3.66 -6.67
CA ALA A 109 23.83 4.73 -7.05
C ALA A 109 24.37 5.52 -8.25
N ILE A 110 23.46 5.84 -9.18
CA ILE A 110 23.67 6.84 -10.23
C ILE A 110 23.10 8.15 -9.69
N LEU A 111 23.98 9.12 -9.43
CA LEU A 111 23.62 10.46 -8.98
C LEU A 111 23.36 11.36 -10.19
N LEU A 112 22.15 11.91 -10.26
CA LEU A 112 21.74 12.93 -11.20
C LEU A 112 21.80 14.28 -10.48
N LYS A 113 22.77 15.11 -10.84
CA LYS A 113 22.95 16.44 -10.24
C LYS A 113 21.70 17.30 -10.49
N LYS A 114 21.46 18.27 -9.59
CA LYS A 114 20.36 19.23 -9.72
C LYS A 114 20.30 19.87 -11.12
N GLY A 115 19.10 20.15 -11.58
CA GLY A 115 18.79 20.69 -12.91
C GLY A 115 17.81 19.84 -13.70
N THR A 116 17.55 20.24 -14.94
CA THR A 116 16.47 19.68 -15.77
C THR A 116 17.02 18.76 -16.86
N TYR A 117 16.45 17.56 -16.94
CA TYR A 117 16.81 16.53 -17.91
C TYR A 117 15.60 16.24 -18.82
N GLN A 118 15.80 16.38 -20.13
CA GLN A 118 14.78 15.99 -21.11
C GLN A 118 14.92 14.51 -21.42
N ILE A 119 13.87 13.73 -21.18
CA ILE A 119 13.86 12.27 -21.28
C ILE A 119 12.85 11.85 -22.36
N PRO A 120 13.31 11.63 -23.62
CA PRO A 120 12.43 11.31 -24.75
C PRO A 120 11.99 9.84 -24.80
N ALA A 121 12.46 9.00 -23.89
CA ALA A 121 12.08 7.60 -23.80
C ALA A 121 12.23 7.09 -22.36
N THR A 122 11.47 6.05 -22.00
CA THR A 122 11.56 5.39 -20.69
C THR A 122 13.01 5.03 -20.32
N LEU A 123 13.43 5.39 -19.11
CA LEU A 123 14.64 4.88 -18.50
C LEU A 123 14.37 3.47 -17.97
N GLN A 124 14.98 2.47 -18.60
CA GLN A 124 14.74 1.06 -18.31
C GLN A 124 15.83 0.51 -17.40
N VAL A 125 15.42 -0.07 -16.27
CA VAL A 125 16.30 -0.74 -15.32
C VAL A 125 15.86 -2.20 -15.19
N SER A 126 16.62 -3.11 -15.81
CA SER A 126 16.32 -4.55 -15.84
C SER A 126 17.28 -5.41 -15.02
N ALA A 127 18.14 -4.79 -14.22
CA ALA A 127 19.05 -5.47 -13.29
C ALA A 127 18.85 -4.93 -11.87
N GLY A 128 18.99 -5.82 -10.89
CA GLY A 128 18.96 -5.46 -9.47
C GLY A 128 20.19 -4.68 -9.01
N GLY A 129 20.11 -4.09 -7.82
CA GLY A 129 21.21 -3.39 -7.15
C GLY A 129 21.48 -1.98 -7.65
N ILE A 130 20.60 -1.40 -8.46
CA ILE A 130 20.76 -0.07 -9.05
C ILE A 130 19.81 0.91 -8.38
N VAL A 131 20.36 2.07 -8.00
CA VAL A 131 19.60 3.19 -7.45
C VAL A 131 19.75 4.41 -8.34
N LEU A 132 18.62 5.01 -8.72
CA LEU A 132 18.57 6.33 -9.37
C LEU A 132 18.32 7.39 -8.31
N ARG A 133 19.31 8.27 -8.10
CA ARG A 133 19.30 9.30 -7.05
C ARG A 133 19.38 10.69 -7.66
N GLY A 134 18.51 11.60 -7.24
CA GLY A 134 18.64 13.03 -7.49
C GLY A 134 19.11 13.83 -6.27
N GLU A 135 19.06 15.16 -6.40
CA GLU A 135 19.41 16.15 -5.38
C GLU A 135 18.20 16.98 -4.95
N GLY A 136 17.02 16.36 -4.92
CA GLY A 136 15.80 16.95 -4.34
C GLY A 136 14.55 16.70 -5.18
N ASP A 137 13.40 16.65 -4.50
CA ASP A 137 12.08 16.36 -5.05
C ASP A 137 11.25 17.62 -5.36
N THR A 138 11.92 18.75 -5.60
CA THR A 138 11.28 20.04 -5.94
C THR A 138 11.68 20.49 -7.33
N GLU A 139 10.98 21.49 -7.88
CA GLU A 139 11.32 22.09 -9.18
C GLU A 139 12.76 22.59 -9.28
N ASN A 140 13.38 22.99 -8.16
CA ASN A 140 14.77 23.44 -8.07
C ASN A 140 15.79 22.30 -7.81
N GLY A 141 15.30 21.07 -7.62
CA GLY A 141 16.10 19.87 -7.40
C GLY A 141 16.55 19.19 -8.70
N THR A 142 16.49 17.86 -8.73
CA THR A 142 16.75 17.09 -9.96
C THR A 142 15.43 16.80 -10.65
N LYS A 143 15.21 17.45 -11.80
CA LYS A 143 13.98 17.39 -12.57
C LYS A 143 14.12 16.52 -13.82
N LEU A 144 13.36 15.43 -13.91
CA LEU A 144 13.28 14.60 -15.13
C LEU A 144 11.95 14.88 -15.84
N VAL A 145 12.03 15.30 -17.10
CA VAL A 145 10.86 15.65 -17.93
C VAL A 145 10.69 14.58 -19.00
N ALA A 146 9.62 13.80 -18.91
CA ALA A 146 9.19 12.89 -19.98
C ALA A 146 8.67 13.70 -21.16
N THR A 147 9.37 13.67 -22.31
CA THR A 147 8.99 14.44 -23.50
C THR A 147 8.26 13.61 -24.56
N ALA A 148 8.19 12.28 -24.37
CA ALA A 148 7.52 11.40 -25.30
C ALA A 148 5.99 11.53 -25.21
N ALA A 149 5.36 11.76 -26.37
CA ALA A 149 3.91 11.63 -26.54
C ALA A 149 3.52 10.15 -26.65
N THR A 150 3.78 9.37 -25.60
CA THR A 150 3.48 7.93 -25.54
C THR A 150 3.03 7.51 -24.15
N GLN A 151 2.05 6.63 -24.06
CA GLN A 151 1.52 6.07 -22.81
C GLN A 151 2.48 5.04 -22.20
N LYS A 152 3.61 5.52 -21.71
CA LYS A 152 4.67 4.72 -21.09
C LYS A 152 5.12 5.35 -19.76
N PRO A 153 5.76 4.56 -18.87
CA PRO A 153 6.44 5.11 -17.71
C PRO A 153 7.64 5.98 -18.10
N LEU A 154 7.96 6.99 -17.28
CA LEU A 154 9.23 7.71 -17.36
C LEU A 154 10.38 6.85 -16.87
N ILE A 155 10.24 6.19 -15.72
CA ILE A 155 11.21 5.25 -15.16
C ILE A 155 10.52 3.89 -14.99
N ALA A 156 11.16 2.82 -15.48
CA ALA A 156 10.65 1.47 -15.32
C ALA A 156 11.72 0.54 -14.75
N PHE A 157 11.42 -0.06 -13.60
CA PHE A 157 12.17 -1.20 -13.07
C PHE A 157 11.39 -2.47 -13.39
N THR A 158 11.95 -3.30 -14.26
CA THR A 158 11.30 -4.56 -14.63
C THR A 158 12.32 -5.67 -14.77
N GLY A 159 12.19 -6.69 -13.93
CA GLY A 159 12.87 -7.96 -14.12
C GLY A 159 12.29 -8.76 -15.29
N SER A 160 12.75 -9.99 -15.41
CA SER A 160 12.29 -10.98 -16.38
C SER A 160 11.64 -12.19 -15.68
N GLY A 161 11.13 -13.15 -16.46
CA GLY A 161 10.55 -14.39 -15.92
C GLY A 161 9.16 -14.24 -15.28
N SER A 162 8.75 -15.28 -14.56
CA SER A 162 7.51 -15.40 -13.80
C SER A 162 7.71 -16.45 -12.69
N PRO A 163 6.82 -16.57 -11.69
CA PRO A 163 6.84 -17.69 -10.76
C PRO A 163 6.72 -19.02 -11.53
N LYS A 164 7.50 -20.03 -11.13
CA LYS A 164 7.45 -21.39 -11.68
C LYS A 164 7.37 -22.42 -10.54
N PRO A 165 6.37 -23.32 -10.55
CA PRO A 165 6.27 -24.36 -9.53
C PRO A 165 7.47 -25.31 -9.59
N ILE A 166 7.93 -25.74 -8.43
CA ILE A 166 8.97 -26.75 -8.23
C ILE A 166 8.34 -27.92 -7.48
N GLY A 167 8.39 -29.11 -8.09
CA GLY A 167 7.89 -30.33 -7.48
C GLY A 167 6.36 -30.39 -7.41
N ALA A 168 5.86 -31.21 -6.48
CA ALA A 168 4.44 -31.47 -6.33
C ALA A 168 3.73 -30.39 -5.50
N ARG A 169 2.42 -30.25 -5.75
CA ARG A 169 1.52 -29.49 -4.86
C ARG A 169 1.14 -30.36 -3.67
N ILE A 170 1.21 -29.78 -2.47
CA ILE A 170 0.98 -30.45 -1.19
C ILE A 170 -0.29 -29.86 -0.59
N LYS A 171 -1.29 -30.71 -0.33
CA LYS A 171 -2.58 -30.26 0.19
C LYS A 171 -2.47 -29.83 1.65
N ILE A 172 -3.21 -28.79 2.00
CA ILE A 172 -3.48 -28.44 3.40
C ILE A 172 -4.63 -29.32 3.88
N THR A 173 -4.46 -29.93 5.05
CA THR A 173 -5.41 -30.92 5.61
C THR A 173 -6.31 -30.35 6.69
N ASP A 174 -6.05 -29.13 7.18
CA ASP A 174 -6.98 -28.48 8.09
C ASP A 174 -8.32 -28.20 7.38
N ASN A 175 -9.42 -28.49 8.06
CA ASN A 175 -10.75 -28.17 7.53
C ASN A 175 -10.95 -26.66 7.38
N TYR A 176 -10.31 -25.86 8.23
CA TYR A 176 -10.35 -24.41 8.21
C TYR A 176 -9.03 -23.84 8.75
N VAL A 177 -8.37 -23.00 7.95
CA VAL A 177 -7.22 -22.18 8.37
C VAL A 177 -7.70 -20.73 8.50
N PRO A 178 -7.74 -20.16 9.71
CA PRO A 178 -8.29 -18.82 9.93
C PRO A 178 -7.39 -17.70 9.38
N VAL A 179 -8.01 -16.59 9.02
CA VAL A 179 -7.33 -15.31 8.75
C VAL A 179 -6.51 -14.90 9.98
N GLY A 180 -5.27 -14.51 9.76
CA GLY A 180 -4.29 -14.19 10.82
C GLY A 180 -3.41 -15.36 11.23
N SER A 181 -3.65 -16.58 10.74
CA SER A 181 -2.80 -17.74 11.03
C SER A 181 -1.42 -17.62 10.39
N PHE A 182 -0.39 -18.01 11.13
CA PHE A 182 0.99 -18.17 10.63
C PHE A 182 1.38 -19.63 10.40
N SER A 183 0.43 -20.56 10.52
CA SER A 183 0.70 -21.98 10.35
C SER A 183 -0.53 -22.76 9.91
N PHE A 184 -0.29 -23.89 9.26
CA PHE A 184 -1.28 -24.88 8.87
C PHE A 184 -0.62 -26.26 8.76
N THR A 185 -1.44 -27.31 8.70
CA THR A 185 -1.04 -28.71 8.58
C THR A 185 -1.15 -29.15 7.12
N VAL A 186 -0.10 -29.78 6.60
CA VAL A 186 -0.06 -30.32 5.24
C VAL A 186 -0.12 -31.85 5.23
N SER A 187 -0.48 -32.43 4.09
CA SER A 187 -0.57 -33.89 3.94
C SER A 187 0.78 -34.59 4.11
N ASP A 188 1.86 -33.95 3.64
CA ASP A 188 3.23 -34.46 3.77
C ASP A 188 4.22 -33.28 3.72
N ALA A 189 4.95 -33.04 4.81
CA ALA A 189 5.98 -32.00 4.86
C ALA A 189 7.37 -32.47 4.40
N LYS A 190 7.51 -33.73 3.94
CA LYS A 190 8.79 -34.27 3.47
C LYS A 190 9.33 -33.45 2.29
N GLY A 191 10.59 -33.02 2.41
CA GLY A 191 11.27 -32.23 1.39
C GLY A 191 11.00 -30.71 1.47
N LEU A 192 10.21 -30.28 2.46
CA LEU A 192 10.13 -28.88 2.87
C LEU A 192 11.16 -28.59 3.96
N GLN A 193 11.65 -27.36 4.02
CA GLN A 193 12.49 -26.85 5.10
C GLN A 193 12.28 -25.35 5.33
N ALA A 194 12.72 -24.85 6.49
CA ALA A 194 12.78 -23.41 6.73
C ALA A 194 13.66 -22.72 5.66
N GLY A 195 13.21 -21.57 5.18
CA GLY A 195 13.82 -20.82 4.09
C GLY A 195 13.27 -21.16 2.69
N ASP A 196 12.50 -22.23 2.53
CA ASP A 196 11.85 -22.53 1.25
C ASP A 196 10.84 -21.45 0.88
N ALA A 197 10.94 -20.94 -0.35
CA ALA A 197 9.93 -20.08 -0.97
C ALA A 197 8.78 -20.95 -1.50
N ILE A 198 7.57 -20.64 -1.06
CA ILE A 198 6.36 -21.37 -1.43
C ILE A 198 5.27 -20.42 -1.95
N ILE A 199 4.43 -20.93 -2.83
CA ILE A 199 3.12 -20.35 -3.08
C ILE A 199 2.13 -21.03 -2.15
N LEU A 200 1.40 -20.24 -1.37
CA LEU A 200 0.18 -20.64 -0.70
C LEU A 200 -0.99 -20.36 -1.66
N ASN A 201 -1.51 -21.42 -2.29
CA ASN A 201 -2.59 -21.33 -3.25
C ASN A 201 -3.95 -21.57 -2.57
N ARG A 202 -4.84 -20.59 -2.70
CA ARG A 202 -6.27 -20.75 -2.41
C ARG A 202 -7.01 -20.89 -3.73
N PRO A 203 -7.63 -22.04 -4.04
CA PRO A 203 -8.32 -22.23 -5.30
C PRO A 203 -9.61 -21.40 -5.38
N GLY A 204 -9.93 -20.92 -6.58
CA GLY A 204 -11.28 -20.46 -6.88
C GLY A 204 -12.18 -21.67 -7.20
N THR A 205 -13.39 -21.71 -6.64
CA THR A 205 -14.35 -22.81 -6.85
C THR A 205 -15.73 -22.28 -7.23
N ASP A 206 -16.50 -23.04 -8.00
CA ASP A 206 -17.84 -22.63 -8.42
C ASP A 206 -18.78 -22.44 -7.23
N LYS A 207 -18.63 -23.29 -6.21
CA LYS A 207 -19.35 -23.12 -4.94
C LYS A 207 -19.03 -21.76 -4.29
N TRP A 208 -17.76 -21.38 -4.24
CA TRP A 208 -17.38 -20.07 -3.68
C TRP A 208 -17.92 -18.89 -4.50
N ILE A 209 -17.82 -18.96 -5.83
CA ILE A 209 -18.37 -17.93 -6.73
C ILE A 209 -19.89 -17.80 -6.54
N THR A 210 -20.59 -18.92 -6.37
CA THR A 210 -22.04 -18.96 -6.15
C THR A 210 -22.40 -18.38 -4.78
N ASP A 211 -21.71 -18.77 -3.71
CA ASP A 211 -21.98 -18.30 -2.35
C ASP A 211 -21.66 -16.80 -2.19
N THR A 212 -20.70 -16.28 -2.95
CA THR A 212 -20.43 -14.83 -3.06
C THR A 212 -21.32 -14.12 -4.08
N LYS A 213 -22.19 -14.85 -4.79
CA LYS A 213 -23.10 -14.38 -5.85
C LYS A 213 -22.40 -13.67 -7.01
N MET A 214 -21.13 -13.94 -7.24
CA MET A 214 -20.34 -13.28 -8.28
C MET A 214 -20.55 -13.87 -9.68
N ASN A 215 -21.34 -14.95 -9.77
CA ASN A 215 -21.97 -15.43 -11.00
C ASN A 215 -23.39 -14.89 -11.24
N GLN A 216 -23.88 -13.98 -10.38
CA GLN A 216 -25.23 -13.40 -10.43
C GLN A 216 -25.18 -11.86 -10.45
N ILE A 217 -24.11 -11.27 -10.97
CA ILE A 217 -23.99 -9.82 -11.14
C ILE A 217 -25.05 -9.36 -12.14
N GLU A 218 -25.84 -8.35 -11.78
CA GLU A 218 -26.89 -7.78 -12.62
C GLU A 218 -26.37 -7.45 -14.04
N GLY A 219 -26.94 -8.08 -15.06
CA GLY A 219 -26.45 -7.97 -16.42
C GLY A 219 -26.69 -6.59 -17.05
N ARG A 220 -25.63 -6.01 -17.61
CA ARG A 220 -25.68 -4.98 -18.66
C ARG A 220 -24.70 -5.34 -19.78
N ASN A 221 -24.77 -4.66 -20.94
CA ASN A 221 -23.83 -4.89 -22.03
C ASN A 221 -22.36 -4.83 -21.52
N GLY A 222 -21.58 -5.89 -21.79
CA GLY A 222 -20.19 -6.03 -21.33
C GLY A 222 -19.98 -6.57 -19.90
N THR A 223 -21.05 -6.92 -19.17
CA THR A 223 -20.93 -7.52 -17.82
C THR A 223 -20.43 -8.96 -17.93
N LYS A 224 -19.33 -9.26 -17.24
CA LYS A 224 -18.77 -10.61 -17.12
C LYS A 224 -19.02 -11.14 -15.73
N GLN A 225 -19.66 -12.30 -15.65
CA GLN A 225 -19.76 -13.10 -14.44
C GLN A 225 -18.39 -13.68 -14.08
N TRP A 226 -18.07 -13.75 -12.79
CA TRP A 226 -16.80 -14.33 -12.34
C TRP A 226 -16.78 -15.83 -12.63
N GLN A 227 -15.64 -16.33 -13.11
CA GLN A 227 -15.41 -17.77 -13.31
C GLN A 227 -14.43 -18.28 -12.26
N ALA A 228 -14.67 -19.46 -11.68
CA ALA A 228 -13.87 -19.99 -10.58
C ALA A 228 -12.36 -20.02 -10.88
N ASN A 229 -11.99 -20.49 -12.06
CA ASN A 229 -10.59 -20.60 -12.51
C ASN A 229 -9.86 -19.24 -12.62
N GLU A 230 -10.56 -18.11 -12.64
CA GLU A 230 -9.98 -16.77 -12.67
C GLU A 230 -9.53 -16.28 -11.28
N TYR A 231 -9.93 -16.98 -10.20
CA TYR A 231 -9.75 -16.54 -8.80
C TYR A 231 -8.97 -17.56 -7.95
N ASN A 232 -8.00 -18.23 -8.56
CA ASN A 232 -6.90 -18.83 -7.81
C ASN A 232 -6.04 -17.71 -7.24
N LEU A 233 -5.83 -17.70 -5.92
CA LEU A 233 -5.08 -16.69 -5.21
C LEU A 233 -3.76 -17.31 -4.73
N GLU A 234 -2.65 -16.83 -5.28
CA GLU A 234 -1.32 -17.41 -5.13
C GLU A 234 -0.41 -16.51 -4.29
N PHE A 235 -0.49 -16.68 -2.97
CA PHE A 235 0.26 -15.86 -2.02
C PHE A 235 1.71 -16.34 -1.90
N GLU A 236 2.68 -15.47 -2.11
CA GLU A 236 4.09 -15.81 -1.93
C GLU A 236 4.47 -15.77 -0.45
N ARG A 237 4.99 -16.88 0.06
CA ARG A 237 5.41 -17.06 1.45
C ARG A 237 6.77 -17.72 1.54
N VAL A 238 7.38 -17.62 2.72
CA VAL A 238 8.61 -18.33 3.09
C VAL A 238 8.29 -19.20 4.29
N ILE A 239 8.69 -20.47 4.25
CA ILE A 239 8.58 -21.35 5.41
C ILE A 239 9.57 -20.87 6.48
N THR A 240 9.09 -20.61 7.69
CA THR A 240 9.92 -20.19 8.83
C THR A 240 10.29 -21.35 9.74
N GLN A 241 9.43 -22.36 9.81
CA GLN A 241 9.62 -23.53 10.66
C GLN A 241 8.75 -24.70 10.18
N ILE A 242 9.19 -25.93 10.48
CA ILE A 242 8.41 -27.16 10.30
C ILE A 242 8.41 -27.94 11.62
N GLN A 243 7.24 -28.45 11.99
CA GLN A 243 7.03 -29.34 13.14
C GLN A 243 6.13 -30.52 12.72
N GLY A 244 6.74 -31.67 12.41
CA GLY A 244 6.02 -32.77 11.76
C GLY A 244 5.41 -32.29 10.44
N ASN A 245 4.10 -32.43 10.29
CA ASN A 245 3.36 -31.93 9.13
C ASN A 245 2.83 -30.49 9.28
N LYS A 246 3.12 -29.81 10.40
CA LYS A 246 2.75 -28.41 10.60
C LYS A 246 3.82 -27.50 10.01
N VAL A 247 3.41 -26.64 9.08
CA VAL A 247 4.25 -25.65 8.40
C VAL A 247 3.95 -24.27 8.97
N PHE A 248 4.99 -23.51 9.29
CA PHE A 248 4.90 -22.12 9.70
C PHE A 248 5.43 -21.22 8.59
N ILE A 249 4.79 -20.07 8.37
CA ILE A 249 5.10 -19.13 7.30
C ILE A 249 5.50 -17.75 7.85
N ASP A 250 6.10 -16.93 6.99
CA ASP A 250 6.64 -15.61 7.33
C ASP A 250 5.54 -14.55 7.49
N ASN A 251 4.45 -14.63 6.73
CA ASN A 251 3.35 -13.67 6.71
C ASN A 251 2.01 -14.38 6.95
N PRO A 252 1.02 -13.72 7.58
CA PRO A 252 -0.22 -14.40 7.91
C PRO A 252 -1.03 -14.78 6.67
N VAL A 253 -1.90 -15.77 6.87
CA VAL A 253 -3.02 -16.06 5.97
C VAL A 253 -3.98 -14.88 6.00
N VAL A 254 -4.16 -14.17 4.88
CA VAL A 254 -5.07 -13.01 4.77
C VAL A 254 -6.42 -13.36 4.12
N GLN A 255 -6.54 -14.58 3.61
CA GLN A 255 -7.77 -15.19 3.10
C GLN A 255 -7.91 -16.56 3.76
N ALA A 256 -8.97 -16.78 4.55
CA ALA A 256 -9.20 -18.08 5.17
C ALA A 256 -9.22 -19.20 4.13
N LEU A 257 -8.60 -20.33 4.48
CA LEU A 257 -8.60 -21.55 3.67
C LEU A 257 -9.65 -22.47 4.25
N ASP A 258 -10.76 -22.66 3.54
CA ASP A 258 -11.91 -23.41 4.01
C ASP A 258 -12.12 -24.61 3.08
N ALA A 259 -12.11 -25.82 3.65
CA ALA A 259 -12.26 -27.06 2.89
C ALA A 259 -13.53 -27.09 2.03
N GLN A 260 -14.60 -26.40 2.45
CA GLN A 260 -15.84 -26.30 1.66
C GLN A 260 -15.65 -25.55 0.33
N TYR A 261 -14.61 -24.72 0.24
CA TYR A 261 -14.23 -23.95 -0.94
C TYR A 261 -12.95 -24.46 -1.60
N GLY A 262 -12.57 -25.71 -1.32
CA GLY A 262 -11.38 -26.36 -1.87
C GLY A 262 -10.16 -26.33 -0.95
N GLY A 263 -10.26 -25.73 0.24
CA GLY A 263 -9.19 -25.65 1.22
C GLY A 263 -8.03 -24.80 0.71
N GLY A 264 -6.83 -25.37 0.71
CA GLY A 264 -5.65 -24.76 0.15
C GLY A 264 -4.56 -25.79 -0.10
N GLU A 265 -3.52 -25.36 -0.79
CA GLU A 265 -2.33 -26.17 -1.03
C GLU A 265 -1.10 -25.27 -1.08
N ILE A 266 0.06 -25.88 -0.88
CA ILE A 266 1.35 -25.22 -1.06
C ILE A 266 2.17 -25.91 -2.12
N TYR A 267 3.05 -25.16 -2.76
CA TYR A 267 4.11 -25.71 -3.59
C TYR A 267 5.33 -24.80 -3.56
N LYS A 268 6.52 -25.38 -3.63
CA LYS A 268 7.75 -24.60 -3.79
C LYS A 268 7.75 -23.92 -5.14
N TYR A 269 8.38 -22.75 -5.25
CA TYR A 269 8.51 -22.08 -6.55
C TYR A 269 9.87 -21.38 -6.69
N SER A 270 10.25 -21.13 -7.94
CA SER A 270 11.35 -20.22 -8.31
C SER A 270 10.80 -19.03 -9.09
N PHE A 271 11.50 -17.91 -9.02
CA PHE A 271 11.25 -16.75 -9.88
C PHE A 271 12.58 -16.26 -10.46
N GLU A 272 13.13 -17.03 -11.39
CA GLU A 272 14.33 -16.61 -12.12
C GLU A 272 14.05 -15.34 -12.91
N GLY A 273 14.92 -14.34 -12.78
CA GLY A 273 14.78 -13.04 -13.44
C GLY A 273 14.10 -11.94 -12.61
N ARG A 274 13.54 -12.25 -11.43
CA ARG A 274 13.06 -11.22 -10.49
C ARG A 274 14.24 -10.42 -9.96
N ILE A 275 14.24 -9.11 -10.20
CA ILE A 275 15.33 -8.23 -9.74
C ILE A 275 15.14 -7.82 -8.28
N ARG A 276 16.24 -7.48 -7.61
CA ARG A 276 16.23 -7.10 -6.20
C ARG A 276 17.05 -5.86 -5.92
N GLU A 277 16.87 -5.23 -4.75
CA GLU A 277 17.71 -4.11 -4.29
C GLU A 277 17.68 -2.91 -5.23
N ILE A 278 16.48 -2.44 -5.56
CA ILE A 278 16.25 -1.33 -6.49
C ILE A 278 15.80 -0.07 -5.76
N GLY A 279 16.18 1.12 -6.26
CA GLY A 279 15.80 2.38 -5.61
C GLY A 279 15.58 3.54 -6.57
N VAL A 280 14.59 4.37 -6.26
CA VAL A 280 14.41 5.71 -6.85
C VAL A 280 14.30 6.73 -5.73
N GLU A 281 15.11 7.78 -5.75
CA GLU A 281 15.13 8.73 -4.65
C GLU A 281 15.47 10.17 -5.01
N ASN A 282 14.85 11.10 -4.29
CA ASN A 282 15.13 12.54 -4.34
C ASN A 282 14.98 13.14 -5.75
N LEU A 283 13.86 12.85 -6.42
CA LEU A 283 13.58 13.27 -7.80
C LEU A 283 12.26 14.04 -7.92
N TYR A 284 12.26 15.01 -8.80
CA TYR A 284 11.05 15.68 -9.27
C TYR A 284 10.79 15.24 -10.72
N LEU A 285 9.62 14.68 -10.99
CA LEU A 285 9.28 14.03 -12.25
C LEU A 285 8.11 14.76 -12.91
N GLU A 286 8.22 15.06 -14.20
CA GLU A 286 7.16 15.71 -14.97
C GLU A 286 6.90 14.99 -16.29
N SER A 287 5.66 15.06 -16.77
CA SER A 287 5.26 14.67 -18.12
C SER A 287 4.88 15.93 -18.91
N VAL A 288 5.38 16.08 -20.14
CA VAL A 288 4.85 17.12 -21.05
C VAL A 288 3.41 16.77 -21.43
N TYR A 289 2.56 17.75 -21.62
CA TYR A 289 1.16 17.54 -22.00
C TYR A 289 0.66 18.67 -22.89
N THR A 290 -0.40 18.43 -23.65
CA THR A 290 -0.97 19.41 -24.59
C THR A 290 -2.24 20.08 -24.07
N SER A 291 -2.95 19.45 -23.12
CA SER A 291 -4.14 19.98 -22.47
C SER A 291 -4.40 19.25 -21.15
N ASP A 292 -5.32 19.75 -20.32
CA ASP A 292 -5.69 19.12 -19.04
C ASP A 292 -6.31 17.72 -19.19
N THR A 293 -6.85 17.43 -20.36
CA THR A 293 -7.48 16.15 -20.70
C THR A 293 -6.64 15.30 -21.66
N ALA A 294 -5.41 15.73 -21.97
CA ALA A 294 -4.52 14.98 -22.85
C ALA A 294 -4.30 13.55 -22.34
N GLU A 295 -4.14 12.61 -23.26
CA GLU A 295 -3.80 11.21 -22.94
C GLU A 295 -2.57 10.73 -23.73
N ASN A 296 -2.07 11.56 -24.65
CA ASN A 296 -0.92 11.26 -25.49
C ASN A 296 0.36 11.84 -24.89
N HIS A 297 0.73 11.35 -23.71
CA HIS A 297 1.94 11.69 -22.95
C HIS A 297 2.26 10.57 -21.95
N ALA A 298 3.32 10.71 -21.13
CA ALA A 298 3.69 9.68 -20.17
C ALA A 298 2.62 9.46 -19.10
N TRP A 299 2.35 8.19 -18.77
CA TRP A 299 1.26 7.77 -17.86
C TRP A 299 1.75 7.52 -16.44
N ASP A 300 2.91 6.90 -16.29
CA ASP A 300 3.50 6.59 -14.98
C ASP A 300 4.78 7.40 -14.79
N ALA A 301 4.98 7.97 -13.61
CA ALA A 301 6.29 8.52 -13.28
C ALA A 301 7.29 7.38 -13.03
N ILE A 302 6.87 6.39 -12.22
CA ILE A 302 7.65 5.19 -11.90
C ILE A 302 6.76 3.96 -11.99
N ALA A 303 7.16 2.98 -12.82
CA ALA A 303 6.57 1.65 -12.84
C ALA A 303 7.56 0.61 -12.31
N ILE A 304 7.13 -0.26 -11.41
CA ILE A 304 7.95 -1.35 -10.86
C ILE A 304 7.18 -2.66 -11.00
N ASN A 305 7.78 -3.66 -11.64
CA ASN A 305 7.23 -5.00 -11.71
C ASN A 305 8.34 -6.05 -11.72
N LYS A 306 8.03 -7.30 -11.35
CA LYS A 306 9.00 -8.40 -11.31
C LYS A 306 10.26 -8.01 -10.52
N ALA A 307 10.04 -7.36 -9.39
CA ALA A 307 11.08 -6.82 -8.55
C ALA A 307 10.69 -6.98 -7.08
N GLU A 308 11.69 -7.17 -6.22
CA GLU A 308 11.46 -7.21 -4.77
C GLU A 308 12.58 -6.58 -3.95
N GLN A 309 12.31 -6.26 -2.68
CA GLN A 309 13.24 -5.52 -1.83
C GLN A 309 13.72 -4.22 -2.49
N GLY A 310 12.77 -3.32 -2.72
CA GLY A 310 13.05 -2.03 -3.34
C GLY A 310 12.39 -0.87 -2.62
N TRP A 311 12.74 0.35 -3.04
CA TRP A 311 12.13 1.55 -2.50
C TRP A 311 11.94 2.66 -3.52
N VAL A 312 10.96 3.52 -3.24
CA VAL A 312 10.82 4.86 -3.81
C VAL A 312 10.72 5.83 -2.63
N ARG A 313 11.60 6.82 -2.53
CA ARG A 313 11.54 7.81 -1.43
C ARG A 313 11.80 9.23 -1.89
N ASN A 314 11.10 10.21 -1.33
CA ASN A 314 11.28 11.63 -1.68
C ASN A 314 11.14 11.84 -3.20
N VAL A 315 9.99 11.46 -3.77
CA VAL A 315 9.69 11.68 -5.18
C VAL A 315 8.43 12.52 -5.30
N THR A 316 8.48 13.55 -6.12
CA THR A 316 7.30 14.31 -6.52
C THR A 316 7.06 14.10 -8.00
N SER A 317 5.85 13.68 -8.39
CA SER A 317 5.44 13.57 -9.79
C SER A 317 4.35 14.58 -10.14
N ARG A 318 4.43 15.15 -11.34
CA ARG A 318 3.40 16.03 -11.91
C ARG A 318 3.03 15.69 -13.34
N TYR A 319 1.76 15.94 -13.66
CA TYR A 319 1.20 15.89 -15.02
C TYR A 319 1.11 14.51 -15.68
N PHE A 320 1.44 13.43 -14.97
CA PHE A 320 1.26 12.07 -15.46
C PHE A 320 -0.23 11.71 -15.53
N ALA A 321 -0.63 10.87 -16.50
CA ALA A 321 -2.03 10.50 -16.70
C ALA A 321 -2.53 9.40 -15.75
N TYR A 322 -1.63 8.58 -15.22
CA TYR A 322 -1.95 7.43 -14.39
C TYR A 322 -1.43 7.58 -12.96
N ALA A 323 -0.13 7.42 -12.71
CA ALA A 323 0.39 7.34 -11.33
C ALA A 323 1.73 8.04 -11.11
N CYS A 324 2.00 8.39 -9.86
CA CYS A 324 3.35 8.63 -9.38
C CYS A 324 4.12 7.31 -9.30
N VAL A 325 3.53 6.30 -8.64
CA VAL A 325 4.10 4.97 -8.53
C VAL A 325 3.05 3.92 -8.88
N ASN A 326 3.41 3.04 -9.80
CA ASN A 326 2.62 1.90 -10.24
C ASN A 326 3.37 0.60 -9.97
N LEU A 327 2.94 -0.14 -8.94
CA LEU A 327 3.48 -1.46 -8.63
C LEU A 327 2.64 -2.54 -9.33
N GLY A 328 3.26 -3.30 -10.22
CA GLY A 328 2.63 -4.41 -10.94
C GLY A 328 2.47 -5.67 -10.08
N ASP A 329 1.80 -6.67 -10.66
CA ASP A 329 1.38 -7.91 -9.98
C ASP A 329 2.53 -8.70 -9.34
N ASP A 330 3.73 -8.65 -9.92
CA ASP A 330 4.93 -9.36 -9.45
C ASP A 330 5.87 -8.45 -8.61
N ALA A 331 5.42 -7.25 -8.21
CA ALA A 331 6.17 -6.38 -7.30
C ALA A 331 5.94 -6.79 -5.84
N ARG A 332 7.01 -7.00 -5.08
CA ARG A 332 6.93 -7.51 -3.70
C ARG A 332 7.91 -6.84 -2.75
N TYR A 333 7.52 -6.59 -1.50
CA TYR A 333 8.41 -5.94 -0.51
C TYR A 333 9.00 -4.60 -1.01
N ILE A 334 8.16 -3.79 -1.65
CA ILE A 334 8.52 -2.43 -2.06
C ILE A 334 8.02 -1.44 -1.02
N THR A 335 8.89 -0.52 -0.58
CA THR A 335 8.49 0.64 0.24
C THR A 335 8.45 1.90 -0.60
N VAL A 336 7.28 2.49 -0.76
CA VAL A 336 7.09 3.83 -1.31
C VAL A 336 6.87 4.78 -0.14
N LYS A 337 7.73 5.80 0.03
CA LYS A 337 7.59 6.73 1.15
C LYS A 337 7.87 8.18 0.82
N ASP A 338 7.29 9.07 1.61
CA ASP A 338 7.56 10.51 1.58
C ASP A 338 7.45 11.07 0.14
N SER A 339 6.41 10.69 -0.61
CA SER A 339 6.28 10.96 -2.05
C SER A 339 4.95 11.64 -2.40
N LYS A 340 4.92 12.40 -3.50
CA LYS A 340 3.79 13.27 -3.89
C LYS A 340 3.33 13.02 -5.32
N CYS A 341 2.03 12.90 -5.54
CA CYS A 341 1.40 12.80 -6.86
C CYS A 341 0.47 14.01 -7.09
N LEU A 342 0.85 14.94 -7.96
CA LEU A 342 0.19 16.24 -8.08
C LEU A 342 -0.26 16.51 -9.52
N ASP A 343 -1.36 17.25 -9.67
CA ASP A 343 -1.81 17.86 -10.93
C ASP A 343 -1.89 16.90 -12.14
N ALA A 344 -2.47 15.71 -11.99
CA ALA A 344 -2.59 14.73 -13.07
C ALA A 344 -3.29 15.30 -14.33
N LYS A 345 -2.85 14.89 -15.53
CA LYS A 345 -3.40 15.31 -16.83
C LYS A 345 -3.98 14.11 -17.56
N SER A 346 -5.31 14.09 -17.70
CA SER A 346 -6.09 13.04 -18.35
C SER A 346 -7.57 13.41 -18.26
N VAL A 347 -8.41 12.77 -19.06
CA VAL A 347 -9.84 12.68 -18.72
C VAL A 347 -10.04 12.02 -17.34
N ILE A 348 -11.08 12.42 -16.61
CA ILE A 348 -11.33 12.00 -15.22
C ILE A 348 -12.32 10.82 -15.20
N THR A 349 -11.95 9.71 -15.83
CA THR A 349 -12.78 8.50 -15.89
C THR A 349 -11.93 7.24 -16.08
N GLY A 350 -12.52 6.06 -15.96
CA GLY A 350 -11.89 4.77 -16.33
C GLY A 350 -10.60 4.42 -15.57
N GLY A 351 -9.59 3.92 -16.29
CA GLY A 351 -8.28 3.53 -15.74
C GLY A 351 -7.25 4.66 -15.72
N ARG A 352 -7.58 5.84 -15.15
CA ARG A 352 -6.65 6.99 -15.04
C ARG A 352 -6.62 7.56 -13.62
N ARG A 353 -5.54 8.27 -13.30
CA ARG A 353 -5.29 9.00 -12.05
C ARG A 353 -5.31 8.11 -10.80
N TYR A 354 -4.55 7.02 -10.84
CA TYR A 354 -4.36 6.07 -9.75
C TYR A 354 -3.05 6.40 -9.05
N SER A 355 -3.06 7.49 -8.28
CA SER A 355 -1.87 8.22 -7.80
C SER A 355 -0.77 7.30 -7.25
N PHE A 356 -1.14 6.37 -6.38
CA PHE A 356 -0.30 5.29 -5.86
C PHE A 356 -1.02 3.95 -6.06
N ASN A 357 -0.71 3.28 -7.17
CA ASN A 357 -1.30 2.01 -7.56
C ASN A 357 -0.47 0.83 -7.04
N ASN A 358 -1.13 -0.17 -6.46
CA ASN A 358 -0.50 -1.40 -6.01
C ASN A 358 -1.29 -2.63 -6.43
N ASN A 359 -0.79 -3.36 -7.42
CA ASN A 359 -1.30 -4.68 -7.77
C ASN A 359 -0.47 -5.83 -7.16
N GLY A 360 0.70 -5.53 -6.63
CA GLY A 360 1.61 -6.50 -6.03
C GLY A 360 1.26 -6.89 -4.59
N GLN A 361 2.19 -7.57 -3.92
CA GLN A 361 1.97 -8.14 -2.60
C GLN A 361 3.05 -7.78 -1.58
N CYS A 362 2.70 -7.71 -0.30
CA CYS A 362 3.64 -7.35 0.78
C CYS A 362 4.29 -5.96 0.59
N ASN A 363 3.58 -5.00 -0.02
CA ASN A 363 4.08 -3.66 -0.30
C ASN A 363 3.60 -2.63 0.74
N LEU A 364 4.41 -1.59 0.94
CA LEU A 364 4.17 -0.51 1.88
C LEU A 364 4.19 0.84 1.17
N PHE A 365 3.15 1.64 1.37
CA PHE A 365 3.10 3.05 1.01
C PHE A 365 2.96 3.84 2.31
N MET A 366 3.87 4.77 2.59
CA MET A 366 3.83 5.54 3.83
C MET A 366 4.13 7.02 3.63
N ASN A 367 3.42 7.90 4.32
CA ASN A 367 3.64 9.35 4.27
C ASN A 367 3.52 9.94 2.84
N CYS A 368 2.64 9.37 2.01
CA CYS A 368 2.44 9.85 0.65
C CYS A 368 1.33 10.92 0.58
N HIS A 369 1.42 11.83 -0.38
CA HIS A 369 0.41 12.86 -0.63
C HIS A 369 -0.07 12.85 -2.08
N ALA A 370 -1.37 13.02 -2.31
CA ALA A 370 -1.94 13.13 -3.65
C ALA A 370 -2.95 14.27 -3.78
N THR A 371 -3.02 14.89 -4.97
CA THR A 371 -4.09 15.83 -5.34
C THR A 371 -4.66 15.52 -6.72
N ASP A 372 -5.95 15.84 -6.90
CA ASP A 372 -6.66 15.75 -8.19
C ASP A 372 -6.66 14.32 -8.79
N GLY A 373 -6.51 13.31 -7.91
CA GLY A 373 -6.55 11.90 -8.24
C GLY A 373 -7.96 11.31 -8.24
N ARG A 374 -8.10 10.09 -8.80
CA ARG A 374 -9.35 9.31 -8.74
C ARG A 374 -9.27 8.25 -7.66
N HIS A 375 -8.37 7.30 -7.82
CA HIS A 375 -8.18 6.21 -6.86
C HIS A 375 -6.77 6.32 -6.28
N ASP A 376 -6.59 7.20 -5.29
CA ASP A 376 -5.26 7.66 -4.88
C ASP A 376 -4.38 6.60 -4.20
N TYR A 377 -4.99 5.71 -3.41
CA TYR A 377 -4.32 4.61 -2.70
C TYR A 377 -5.07 3.32 -3.01
N VAL A 378 -4.74 2.72 -4.15
CA VAL A 378 -5.63 1.75 -4.79
C VAL A 378 -4.96 0.41 -5.01
N THR A 379 -5.74 -0.65 -4.82
CA THR A 379 -5.40 -2.00 -5.26
C THR A 379 -6.30 -2.42 -6.41
N GLY A 380 -5.73 -3.12 -7.39
CA GLY A 380 -6.46 -3.63 -8.55
C GLY A 380 -7.19 -4.95 -8.30
N SER A 381 -7.47 -5.65 -9.40
CA SER A 381 -8.11 -6.96 -9.39
C SER A 381 -7.21 -8.00 -8.72
N LYS A 382 -7.78 -8.74 -7.76
CA LYS A 382 -7.16 -9.92 -7.13
C LYS A 382 -5.80 -9.62 -6.50
N THR A 383 -5.54 -8.36 -6.14
CA THR A 383 -4.33 -7.97 -5.45
C THR A 383 -4.20 -8.75 -4.15
N LEU A 384 -3.01 -9.32 -3.92
CA LEU A 384 -2.76 -10.24 -2.83
C LEU A 384 -2.02 -9.52 -1.70
N GLY A 385 -2.57 -9.58 -0.50
CA GLY A 385 -1.96 -8.99 0.70
C GLY A 385 -0.99 -9.91 1.46
N PRO A 386 -0.51 -9.45 2.62
CA PRO A 386 -0.81 -8.15 3.23
C PRO A 386 -0.25 -6.98 2.43
N ASN A 387 -0.96 -5.85 2.35
CA ASN A 387 -0.47 -4.58 1.81
C ASN A 387 -0.84 -3.44 2.76
N VAL A 388 -0.05 -2.37 2.81
CA VAL A 388 -0.28 -1.25 3.73
C VAL A 388 -0.20 0.10 3.01
N PHE A 389 -1.22 0.93 3.23
CA PHE A 389 -1.16 2.37 3.04
C PHE A 389 -1.23 3.03 4.41
N TYR A 390 -0.16 3.71 4.83
CA TYR A 390 -0.01 4.27 6.18
C TYR A 390 0.27 5.77 6.16
N ASN A 391 -0.50 6.55 6.94
CA ASN A 391 -0.27 7.99 7.13
C ASN A 391 -0.22 8.77 5.81
N CYS A 392 -1.14 8.46 4.89
CA CYS A 392 -1.20 9.10 3.58
C CYS A 392 -2.36 10.09 3.47
N THR A 393 -2.24 11.09 2.60
CA THR A 393 -3.23 12.16 2.45
C THR A 393 -3.64 12.41 1.00
N ALA A 394 -4.94 12.52 0.74
CA ALA A 394 -5.47 12.88 -0.59
C ALA A 394 -6.39 14.10 -0.52
N LYS A 395 -6.35 14.98 -1.52
CA LYS A 395 -7.22 16.17 -1.62
C LYS A 395 -7.73 16.36 -3.05
N LYS A 396 -8.86 17.05 -3.19
CA LYS A 396 -9.57 17.26 -4.46
C LYS A 396 -9.82 15.93 -5.19
N THR A 397 -10.26 14.93 -4.42
CA THR A 397 -10.47 13.59 -4.95
C THR A 397 -11.65 13.51 -5.92
N HIS A 398 -11.54 12.66 -6.93
CA HIS A 398 -12.55 12.49 -7.98
C HIS A 398 -13.20 11.09 -8.00
N ALA A 399 -12.74 10.17 -7.15
CA ALA A 399 -13.41 8.92 -6.84
C ALA A 399 -12.98 8.46 -5.43
N ASP A 400 -13.52 7.33 -4.98
CA ASP A 400 -13.18 6.78 -3.68
C ASP A 400 -11.78 6.14 -3.65
N ILE A 401 -11.11 6.22 -2.50
CA ILE A 401 -10.00 5.35 -2.13
C ILE A 401 -10.56 3.98 -1.73
N GLY A 402 -9.76 2.93 -1.83
CA GLY A 402 -10.16 1.57 -1.49
C GLY A 402 -9.79 0.59 -2.60
N PRO A 403 -10.13 -0.69 -2.44
CA PRO A 403 -9.95 -1.65 -3.51
C PRO A 403 -10.80 -1.25 -4.71
N HIS A 404 -10.20 -1.26 -5.90
CA HIS A 404 -10.87 -0.78 -7.11
C HIS A 404 -11.93 -1.77 -7.58
N HIS A 405 -11.57 -3.05 -7.72
CA HIS A 405 -12.44 -4.07 -8.27
C HIS A 405 -11.94 -5.49 -7.99
N ARG A 406 -12.86 -6.47 -8.04
CA ARG A 406 -12.57 -7.91 -8.15
C ARG A 406 -11.60 -8.47 -7.11
N TRP A 407 -12.08 -8.57 -5.88
CA TRP A 407 -11.52 -9.40 -4.81
C TRP A 407 -10.05 -9.14 -4.43
N ALA A 408 -9.68 -7.88 -4.21
CA ALA A 408 -8.42 -7.59 -3.52
C ALA A 408 -8.49 -8.10 -2.06
N VAL A 409 -7.39 -8.66 -1.56
CA VAL A 409 -7.36 -9.37 -0.27
C VAL A 409 -6.32 -8.77 0.66
N GLY A 410 -6.69 -8.46 1.90
CA GLY A 410 -5.72 -8.18 2.96
C GLY A 410 -4.98 -6.86 2.77
N THR A 411 -5.70 -5.74 2.74
CA THR A 411 -5.08 -4.41 2.71
C THR A 411 -5.44 -3.64 3.97
N LEU A 412 -4.43 -3.04 4.59
CA LEU A 412 -4.59 -2.09 5.69
C LEU A 412 -4.49 -0.66 5.17
N TYR A 413 -5.54 0.11 5.39
CA TYR A 413 -5.59 1.55 5.25
C TYR A 413 -5.52 2.14 6.66
N ASP A 414 -4.35 2.67 7.03
CA ASP A 414 -4.06 3.13 8.39
C ASP A 414 -3.75 4.63 8.37
N ASN A 415 -4.53 5.42 9.12
CA ASN A 415 -4.37 6.88 9.20
C ASN A 415 -4.42 7.58 7.82
N ILE A 416 -5.32 7.15 6.94
CA ILE A 416 -5.57 7.87 5.68
C ILE A 416 -6.43 9.09 5.96
N THR A 417 -6.02 10.26 5.47
CA THR A 417 -6.83 11.50 5.52
C THR A 417 -7.21 11.95 4.12
N THR A 418 -8.50 12.11 3.86
CA THR A 418 -9.00 12.53 2.54
C THR A 418 -10.26 13.39 2.64
N ASP A 419 -10.44 14.30 1.69
CA ASP A 419 -11.71 15.02 1.47
C ASP A 419 -12.73 14.19 0.67
N GLY A 420 -12.32 12.99 0.25
CA GLY A 420 -13.12 12.01 -0.48
C GLY A 420 -13.61 10.87 0.38
N GLU A 421 -13.82 9.73 -0.27
CA GLU A 421 -14.42 8.54 0.31
C GLU A 421 -13.41 7.41 0.42
N ILE A 422 -13.63 6.46 1.34
CA ILE A 422 -12.98 5.14 1.27
C ILE A 422 -14.06 4.07 1.21
N ASN A 423 -14.13 3.30 0.12
CA ASN A 423 -15.20 2.31 -0.07
C ASN A 423 -14.68 0.89 -0.28
N VAL A 424 -15.12 -0.02 0.58
CA VAL A 424 -14.99 -1.48 0.43
C VAL A 424 -16.39 -2.05 0.27
N GLN A 425 -16.78 -2.35 -0.97
CA GLN A 425 -18.18 -2.67 -1.30
C GLN A 425 -18.31 -3.64 -2.47
N ASP A 426 -19.51 -4.20 -2.64
CA ASP A 426 -19.92 -4.80 -3.91
C ASP A 426 -20.24 -3.69 -4.91
N ARG A 427 -19.43 -3.62 -5.97
CA ARG A 427 -19.61 -2.67 -7.08
C ARG A 427 -20.46 -3.23 -8.21
N GLY A 428 -20.95 -4.47 -8.11
CA GLY A 428 -21.83 -5.12 -9.06
C GLY A 428 -21.32 -5.02 -10.50
N ASN A 429 -22.19 -4.54 -11.39
CA ASN A 429 -21.90 -4.43 -12.82
C ASN A 429 -21.09 -3.18 -13.22
N TYR A 430 -20.48 -2.44 -12.28
CA TYR A 430 -19.49 -1.43 -12.67
C TYR A 430 -18.35 -2.07 -13.48
N GLY A 431 -17.75 -1.26 -14.36
CA GLY A 431 -16.85 -1.76 -15.41
C GLY A 431 -17.48 -2.94 -16.16
N SER A 432 -16.73 -4.04 -16.25
CA SER A 432 -17.12 -5.30 -16.87
C SER A 432 -17.63 -6.35 -15.86
N GLY A 433 -18.19 -5.93 -14.73
CA GLY A 433 -18.52 -6.83 -13.61
C GLY A 433 -17.42 -6.79 -12.55
N HIS A 434 -17.33 -5.67 -11.85
CA HIS A 434 -16.39 -5.46 -10.76
C HIS A 434 -16.70 -6.33 -9.54
N GLY A 435 -17.98 -6.55 -9.24
CA GLY A 435 -18.43 -7.35 -8.10
C GLY A 435 -17.88 -6.85 -6.77
N TRP A 436 -17.67 -7.77 -5.83
CA TRP A 436 -16.97 -7.50 -4.57
C TRP A 436 -15.57 -6.93 -4.82
N ALA A 437 -15.34 -5.70 -4.35
CA ALA A 437 -14.05 -5.04 -4.56
C ALA A 437 -12.92 -5.66 -3.74
N GLY A 438 -13.18 -6.06 -2.49
CA GLY A 438 -12.19 -6.72 -1.65
C GLY A 438 -12.74 -7.34 -0.37
N VAL A 439 -11.89 -8.13 0.27
CA VAL A 439 -12.13 -8.85 1.53
C VAL A 439 -10.92 -8.72 2.45
N THR A 440 -11.11 -8.88 3.76
CA THR A 440 -10.06 -8.68 4.77
C THR A 440 -9.41 -7.30 4.63
N GLN A 441 -10.21 -6.30 4.25
CA GLN A 441 -9.81 -4.91 4.20
C GLN A 441 -9.97 -4.32 5.60
N VAL A 442 -8.97 -3.60 6.08
CA VAL A 442 -8.97 -2.98 7.40
C VAL A 442 -8.76 -1.49 7.23
N LEU A 443 -9.77 -0.69 7.60
CA LEU A 443 -9.65 0.76 7.73
C LEU A 443 -9.43 1.05 9.21
N TRP A 444 -8.29 1.66 9.53
CA TRP A 444 -7.88 1.96 10.90
C TRP A 444 -7.60 3.45 11.05
N ASN A 445 -8.36 4.11 11.91
CA ASN A 445 -8.18 5.51 12.29
C ASN A 445 -8.16 6.51 11.09
N CYS A 446 -8.90 6.21 10.02
CA CYS A 446 -8.97 7.08 8.85
C CYS A 446 -9.88 8.30 9.08
N THR A 447 -9.59 9.41 8.39
CA THR A 447 -10.44 10.60 8.31
C THR A 447 -10.88 10.83 6.87
N VAL A 448 -12.19 10.76 6.64
CA VAL A 448 -12.81 10.75 5.30
C VAL A 448 -14.03 11.66 5.30
N LYS A 449 -14.51 12.05 4.11
CA LYS A 449 -15.85 12.62 3.99
C LYS A 449 -16.92 11.59 4.37
N ARG A 450 -16.85 10.41 3.75
CA ARG A 450 -17.73 9.28 4.06
C ARG A 450 -17.14 7.94 3.63
N ALA A 451 -17.70 6.84 4.10
CA ALA A 451 -17.29 5.49 3.70
C ALA A 451 -18.44 4.49 3.69
N ALA A 452 -18.32 3.53 2.77
CA ALA A 452 -19.08 2.29 2.76
C ALA A 452 -18.12 1.12 2.99
N VAL A 453 -18.36 0.35 4.04
CA VAL A 453 -17.60 -0.87 4.33
C VAL A 453 -18.60 -1.99 4.50
N GLN A 454 -18.62 -2.90 3.54
CA GLN A 454 -19.49 -4.06 3.45
C GLN A 454 -18.65 -5.33 3.51
N SER A 455 -19.21 -6.42 4.01
CA SER A 455 -18.57 -7.74 3.96
C SER A 455 -19.24 -8.63 2.91
N PRO A 456 -18.47 -9.43 2.16
CA PRO A 456 -19.02 -10.46 1.29
C PRO A 456 -19.88 -11.46 2.07
N TRP A 457 -20.86 -12.08 1.39
CA TRP A 457 -21.71 -13.12 2.01
C TRP A 457 -20.92 -14.36 2.47
N ALA A 458 -19.72 -14.57 1.91
CA ALA A 458 -18.86 -15.68 2.25
C ALA A 458 -17.38 -15.27 2.25
N SER A 459 -16.57 -16.04 2.98
CA SER A 459 -15.10 -16.02 2.91
C SER A 459 -14.38 -14.80 3.50
N GLY A 460 -15.02 -14.03 4.38
CA GLY A 460 -14.31 -13.08 5.24
C GLY A 460 -15.14 -11.84 5.61
N LYS A 461 -14.53 -10.97 6.42
CA LYS A 461 -15.10 -9.70 6.86
C LYS A 461 -14.20 -8.55 6.46
N ASN A 462 -14.78 -7.36 6.36
CA ASN A 462 -14.06 -6.10 6.25
C ASN A 462 -14.28 -5.27 7.52
N TYR A 463 -13.27 -4.51 7.93
CA TYR A 463 -13.22 -3.84 9.22
C TYR A 463 -13.05 -2.34 9.06
N ASN A 464 -13.72 -1.58 9.93
CA ASN A 464 -13.61 -0.14 10.02
C ASN A 464 -13.59 0.32 11.49
N ILE A 465 -12.41 0.70 11.96
CA ILE A 465 -12.14 0.96 13.37
C ILE A 465 -11.65 2.40 13.54
N GLY A 466 -12.38 3.21 14.32
CA GLY A 466 -12.03 4.58 14.67
C GLY A 466 -12.09 5.59 13.51
N MET A 467 -12.86 5.32 12.47
CA MET A 467 -13.04 6.26 11.36
C MET A 467 -13.72 7.55 11.81
N LYS A 468 -13.21 8.69 11.32
CA LYS A 468 -13.89 9.98 11.33
C LYS A 468 -14.47 10.27 9.95
N GLY A 469 -15.78 10.47 9.86
CA GLY A 469 -16.52 10.65 8.62
C GLY A 469 -17.86 9.95 8.60
N ASP A 470 -18.69 10.24 7.60
CA ASP A 470 -20.04 9.68 7.52
C ASP A 470 -20.02 8.20 7.10
N LYS A 471 -20.92 7.40 7.68
CA LYS A 471 -21.16 6.03 7.24
C LYS A 471 -22.33 6.04 6.27
N TYR A 472 -22.21 5.34 5.15
CA TYR A 472 -23.31 5.16 4.22
C TYR A 472 -23.33 3.72 3.67
N PRO A 473 -24.46 3.23 3.13
CA PRO A 473 -24.62 1.81 2.83
C PRO A 473 -23.82 1.30 1.63
N GLY A 474 -23.14 2.16 0.87
CA GLY A 474 -22.52 1.78 -0.41
C GLY A 474 -23.51 1.80 -1.57
N ARG A 475 -23.11 1.21 -2.70
CA ARG A 475 -23.94 1.10 -3.91
C ARG A 475 -25.22 0.32 -3.65
N PHE A 476 -25.10 -0.83 -3.00
CA PHE A 476 -26.20 -1.74 -2.72
C PHE A 476 -26.51 -1.75 -1.22
N LYS A 477 -27.77 -1.56 -0.85
CA LYS A 477 -28.20 -1.41 0.56
C LYS A 477 -28.46 -2.75 1.26
N ASP A 478 -28.57 -3.83 0.51
CA ASP A 478 -28.89 -5.19 0.96
C ASP A 478 -27.65 -6.07 1.18
N ARG A 479 -26.46 -5.48 1.15
CA ARG A 479 -25.20 -6.17 1.40
C ARG A 479 -24.92 -6.24 2.91
N PRO A 480 -24.31 -7.34 3.41
CA PRO A 480 -23.88 -7.41 4.79
C PRO A 480 -22.93 -6.27 5.13
N ASP A 481 -23.10 -5.70 6.31
CA ASP A 481 -22.24 -4.63 6.79
C ASP A 481 -20.83 -5.14 7.12
N GLY A 482 -19.87 -4.24 7.14
CA GLY A 482 -18.55 -4.47 7.73
C GLY A 482 -18.63 -4.52 9.26
N GLU A 483 -17.51 -4.86 9.89
CA GLU A 483 -17.34 -4.66 11.32
C GLU A 483 -16.98 -3.19 11.58
N TRP A 484 -17.87 -2.45 12.24
CA TRP A 484 -17.66 -1.04 12.58
C TRP A 484 -17.45 -0.85 14.08
N GLU A 485 -16.45 -0.05 14.46
CA GLU A 485 -16.21 0.31 15.85
C GLU A 485 -15.72 1.75 15.98
N GLY A 486 -16.29 2.48 16.95
CA GLY A 486 -15.78 3.81 17.34
C GLY A 486 -15.83 4.88 16.26
N GLN A 487 -16.81 4.84 15.35
CA GLN A 487 -17.05 5.90 14.37
C GLN A 487 -17.18 7.27 15.08
N ASN A 488 -16.45 8.27 14.57
CA ASN A 488 -16.36 9.64 15.08
C ASN A 488 -15.94 9.73 16.57
N LYS A 489 -15.34 8.67 17.13
CA LYS A 489 -14.71 8.71 18.45
C LYS A 489 -13.23 9.03 18.31
N GLU A 490 -12.77 10.03 19.04
CA GLU A 490 -11.35 10.31 19.18
C GLU A 490 -10.67 9.33 20.14
N GLY A 491 -9.33 9.31 20.14
CA GLY A 491 -8.55 8.61 21.15
C GLY A 491 -8.37 7.09 20.95
N LEU A 492 -8.63 6.54 19.76
CA LEU A 492 -8.35 5.13 19.46
C LEU A 492 -6.88 4.77 19.77
N GLN A 493 -6.68 3.71 20.55
CA GLN A 493 -5.40 3.08 20.81
C GLN A 493 -5.37 1.63 20.27
N PRO A 494 -4.25 1.19 19.66
CA PRO A 494 -3.15 2.04 19.18
C PRO A 494 -3.61 3.00 18.07
N ALA A 495 -3.02 4.21 18.02
CA ALA A 495 -3.37 5.21 17.00
C ALA A 495 -3.04 4.76 15.56
N SER A 496 -2.06 3.86 15.39
CA SER A 496 -1.76 3.17 14.15
C SER A 496 -1.61 1.68 14.43
N LEU A 497 -2.37 0.86 13.71
CA LEU A 497 -2.27 -0.58 13.78
C LEU A 497 -0.94 -1.07 13.19
N TYR A 498 -0.54 -0.56 12.02
CA TYR A 498 0.70 -0.94 11.35
C TYR A 498 1.92 -0.68 12.24
N MET A 499 2.03 0.53 12.79
CA MET A 499 3.18 0.89 13.63
C MET A 499 3.19 0.11 14.93
N ALA A 500 2.03 -0.14 15.55
CA ALA A 500 1.95 -0.96 16.75
C ALA A 500 2.35 -2.41 16.49
N GLN A 501 1.89 -3.00 15.37
CA GLN A 501 2.26 -4.34 14.95
C GLN A 501 3.77 -4.46 14.67
N LEU A 502 4.34 -3.48 13.95
CA LEU A 502 5.77 -3.43 13.68
C LEU A 502 6.59 -3.33 14.95
N LYS A 503 6.19 -2.45 15.87
CA LYS A 503 6.85 -2.27 17.17
C LYS A 503 6.81 -3.56 18.00
N ALA A 504 5.62 -4.16 18.16
CA ALA A 504 5.44 -5.41 18.89
C ALA A 504 6.28 -6.57 18.30
N ARG A 505 6.30 -6.69 16.97
CA ARG A 505 7.10 -7.70 16.26
C ARG A 505 8.61 -7.53 16.48
N GLN A 506 9.08 -6.29 16.56
CA GLN A 506 10.49 -5.96 16.80
C GLN A 506 10.89 -6.06 18.29
N GLY A 507 9.95 -6.39 19.18
CA GLY A 507 10.19 -6.47 20.63
C GLY A 507 10.50 -5.10 21.26
N LYS A 508 9.98 -4.02 20.68
CA LYS A 508 10.24 -2.63 21.08
C LYS A 508 9.09 -2.01 21.85
#